data_AF-A0AAE9JM66-F1
#
_entry.id   AF-A0AAE9JM66-F1
#
_cell.length_a   1.000
_cell.length_b   1.000
_cell.length_c   1.000
_cell.angle_alpha   90.00
_cell.angle_beta   90.00
_cell.angle_gamma   90.00
#
_symmetry.space_group_name_H-M   'P 1'
#
loop_
_entity.id
_entity.type
_entity.pdbx_description
1 polymer ?
#
loop_
_entity_poly.entity_id
_entity_poly.type
_entity_poly.pdbx_seq_one_letter_code
_entity_poly.pdbx_strand_id
1 'polypeptide(L)'
;MYSRYPASTNQPILDHDYGFLNEQFFDIDNSAFSWNSARIPQKCSICSENCPENSKTLKFEGDAIVLLIGQVLRGSFSLKQADNFRKIWRRQKICNLHFSESIDAIFEFLGITKPCGILACSEEMMNVLINRMEGTVAQGISLKRFKNCVYKVALDLENAGKISEKFPETSTSSSVKISYCYLCPNGEKRSEMRNVKMQEARIVLLIGRILLEKLTIKEAISLFNPSESLFSCRFHYSESFEKILNTCEIANPYKVAPWELTKEVMDLVTAIWPGIDENEFSRILKWFLRANKFLKVRFSIDKV
;
A
#
# COMPACT_ATOMS: atom_id res chain seq x y z
N MET A 1 -25.13 -64.80 -20.28
CA MET A 1 -23.76 -65.05 -20.80
C MET A 1 -22.94 -63.81 -20.46
N TYR A 2 -22.20 -63.82 -19.33
CA TYR A 2 -20.73 -63.98 -19.26
C TYR A 2 -19.99 -62.91 -20.12
N SER A 3 -18.96 -62.14 -19.72
CA SER A 3 -18.00 -62.19 -18.60
C SER A 3 -16.79 -61.31 -19.01
N ARG A 4 -16.32 -60.35 -18.21
CA ARG A 4 -15.05 -60.34 -17.41
C ARG A 4 -14.02 -59.29 -17.89
N TYR A 5 -13.43 -58.61 -16.91
CA TYR A 5 -12.18 -57.84 -16.95
C TYR A 5 -10.96 -58.72 -17.35
N PRO A 6 -9.76 -58.11 -17.55
CA PRO A 6 -8.83 -58.13 -16.41
C PRO A 6 -8.04 -56.83 -16.20
N ALA A 7 -7.65 -56.62 -14.94
CA ALA A 7 -6.57 -55.75 -14.51
C ALA A 7 -5.21 -56.36 -14.85
N SER A 8 -4.18 -55.51 -15.02
CA SER A 8 -2.79 -55.93 -14.90
C SER A 8 -1.94 -54.84 -14.25
N THR A 9 -1.27 -55.30 -13.21
CA THR A 9 -0.27 -54.73 -12.30
C THR A 9 1.02 -54.29 -13.00
N ASN A 10 1.68 -53.25 -12.46
CA ASN A 10 3.13 -53.23 -12.25
C ASN A 10 3.52 -52.06 -11.31
N GLN A 11 3.79 -52.40 -10.04
CA GLN A 11 4.71 -51.66 -9.18
C GLN A 11 6.16 -52.02 -9.56
N PRO A 12 7.14 -51.19 -9.19
CA PRO A 12 8.43 -51.67 -8.71
C PRO A 12 8.52 -51.56 -7.18
N ILE A 13 9.33 -52.46 -6.65
CA ILE A 13 9.52 -52.93 -5.28
C ILE A 13 10.91 -52.46 -4.78
N LEU A 14 11.04 -52.21 -3.46
CA LEU A 14 12.25 -52.09 -2.59
C LEU A 14 12.96 -50.71 -2.51
N ASP A 15 13.46 -50.24 -1.36
CA ASP A 15 13.98 -50.94 -0.17
C ASP A 15 13.90 -50.06 1.11
N HIS A 16 13.68 -50.74 2.25
CA HIS A 16 14.23 -50.57 3.62
C HIS A 16 15.04 -49.28 3.98
N ASP A 17 14.98 -48.67 5.17
CA ASP A 17 15.00 -49.29 6.50
C ASP A 17 14.91 -48.26 7.69
N TYR A 18 14.51 -48.81 8.86
CA TYR A 18 14.68 -48.38 10.26
C TYR A 18 13.99 -47.14 10.89
N GLY A 19 13.23 -47.42 11.95
CA GLY A 19 13.29 -46.61 13.18
C GLY A 19 12.04 -46.51 14.07
N PHE A 20 11.56 -47.62 14.65
CA PHE A 20 10.65 -47.58 15.82
C PHE A 20 11.35 -46.92 17.03
N LEU A 21 10.62 -46.13 17.83
CA LEU A 21 10.36 -46.40 19.27
C LEU A 21 9.57 -45.28 19.98
N ASN A 22 8.60 -45.75 20.78
CA ASN A 22 7.97 -45.16 21.97
C ASN A 22 6.80 -44.17 21.84
N GLU A 23 5.61 -44.76 21.64
CA GLU A 23 4.37 -44.30 22.26
C GLU A 23 4.48 -44.50 23.78
N GLN A 24 4.58 -43.41 24.54
CA GLN A 24 4.21 -43.39 25.95
C GLN A 24 2.91 -42.59 26.08
N PHE A 25 1.90 -43.32 26.55
CA PHE A 25 0.62 -42.83 27.04
C PHE A 25 0.82 -41.61 27.96
N PHE A 26 0.06 -40.54 27.71
CA PHE A 26 -0.28 -39.56 28.74
C PHE A 26 -1.80 -39.45 28.81
N ASP A 27 -2.30 -39.72 30.01
CA ASP A 27 -3.71 -39.67 30.39
C ASP A 27 -4.34 -38.32 30.04
N ILE A 28 -5.53 -38.37 29.43
CA ILE A 28 -6.34 -37.19 29.17
C ILE A 28 -7.01 -36.79 30.48
N ASP A 29 -6.45 -35.78 31.16
CA ASP A 29 -7.09 -35.12 32.29
C ASP A 29 -8.22 -34.20 31.77
N ASN A 30 -9.46 -34.59 32.04
CA ASN A 30 -10.69 -33.86 31.71
C ASN A 30 -10.97 -32.74 32.74
N SER A 31 -10.00 -31.85 32.97
CA SER A 31 -10.24 -30.62 33.72
C SER A 31 -10.61 -29.48 32.77
N ALA A 32 -11.66 -28.75 33.15
CA ALA A 32 -12.41 -27.82 32.31
C ALA A 32 -11.53 -26.88 31.46
N PHE A 33 -11.63 -27.03 30.14
CA PHE A 33 -10.94 -26.22 29.14
C PHE A 33 -11.42 -24.75 29.23
N SER A 34 -10.70 -23.93 30.00
CA SER A 34 -10.86 -22.48 29.93
C SER A 34 -10.22 -22.01 28.62
N TRP A 35 -11.02 -21.41 27.73
CA TRP A 35 -10.53 -20.78 26.51
C TRP A 35 -9.84 -19.44 26.82
N ASN A 36 -8.74 -19.49 27.57
CA ASN A 36 -7.77 -18.40 27.55
C ASN A 36 -6.80 -18.69 26.40
N SER A 37 -7.16 -18.23 25.19
CA SER A 37 -6.21 -18.13 24.07
C SER A 37 -5.09 -17.18 24.46
N ALA A 38 -4.07 -17.68 25.15
CA ALA A 38 -2.82 -16.99 25.35
C ALA A 38 -2.26 -16.70 23.95
N ARG A 39 -2.29 -15.42 23.53
CA ARG A 39 -1.74 -14.99 22.25
C ARG A 39 -0.26 -15.37 22.24
N ILE A 40 0.13 -16.32 21.39
CA ILE A 40 1.54 -16.67 21.19
C ILE A 40 2.32 -15.38 20.88
N PRO A 41 3.35 -15.03 21.66
CA PRO A 41 4.14 -13.82 21.44
C PRO A 41 4.73 -13.85 20.03
N GLN A 42 4.25 -12.96 19.18
CA GLN A 42 4.79 -12.81 17.83
C GLN A 42 6.15 -12.10 17.93
N LYS A 43 7.22 -12.78 17.52
CA LYS A 43 8.62 -12.30 17.52
C LYS A 43 8.85 -11.26 16.42
N CYS A 44 9.84 -10.40 16.62
CA CYS A 44 10.27 -9.44 15.62
C CYS A 44 11.03 -10.13 14.49
N SER A 45 10.71 -9.81 13.24
CA SER A 45 11.40 -10.39 12.08
C SER A 45 12.81 -9.81 11.82
N ILE A 46 13.24 -8.80 12.59
CA ILE A 46 14.61 -8.24 12.51
C ILE A 46 15.45 -8.72 13.70
N CYS A 47 15.05 -8.42 14.94
CA CYS A 47 15.85 -8.77 16.11
C CYS A 47 15.52 -10.14 16.72
N SER A 48 14.49 -10.84 16.24
CA SER A 48 14.00 -12.12 16.81
C SER A 48 13.49 -12.07 18.26
N GLU A 49 13.54 -10.89 18.89
CA GLU A 49 13.02 -10.67 20.23
C GLU A 49 11.49 -10.60 20.25
N ASN A 50 10.91 -10.81 21.44
CA ASN A 50 9.50 -10.58 21.65
C ASN A 50 9.19 -9.10 21.41
N CYS A 51 8.36 -8.86 20.40
CA CYS A 51 7.94 -7.52 20.06
C CYS A 51 7.12 -6.92 21.21
N PRO A 52 7.47 -5.72 21.73
CA PRO A 52 6.62 -4.99 22.67
C PRO A 52 5.22 -4.74 22.07
N GLU A 53 4.23 -4.45 22.92
CA GLU A 53 2.82 -4.24 22.50
C GLU A 53 2.66 -3.19 21.39
N ASN A 54 3.57 -2.23 21.33
CA ASN A 54 3.57 -1.16 20.33
C ASN A 54 4.15 -1.56 18.96
N SER A 55 4.63 -2.79 18.77
CA SER A 55 5.13 -3.29 17.49
C SER A 55 4.13 -3.23 16.33
N LYS A 56 4.66 -3.00 15.12
CA LYS A 56 3.88 -2.82 13.90
C LYS A 56 4.00 -4.04 13.00
N THR A 57 2.87 -4.60 12.61
CA THR A 57 2.82 -5.56 11.49
C THR A 57 2.90 -4.80 10.18
N LEU A 58 3.83 -5.19 9.31
CA LEU A 58 3.98 -4.63 7.98
C LEU A 58 2.75 -4.96 7.11
N LYS A 59 2.00 -3.91 6.76
CA LYS A 59 0.76 -3.97 5.95
C LYS A 59 0.92 -3.34 4.57
N PHE A 60 1.86 -2.41 4.42
CA PHE A 60 2.09 -1.63 3.21
C PHE A 60 3.53 -1.81 2.75
N GLU A 61 3.74 -1.95 1.44
CA GLU A 61 5.06 -2.18 0.87
C GLU A 61 5.96 -0.97 1.10
N GLY A 62 5.39 0.23 1.03
CA GLY A 62 6.11 1.47 1.31
C GLY A 62 6.73 1.52 2.71
N ASP A 63 5.99 1.06 3.73
CA ASP A 63 6.52 0.98 5.10
C ASP A 63 7.69 -0.02 5.19
N ALA A 64 7.62 -1.12 4.44
CA ALA A 64 8.71 -2.10 4.35
C ALA A 64 9.94 -1.52 3.64
N ILE A 65 9.75 -0.79 2.54
CA ILE A 65 10.85 -0.14 1.82
C ILE A 65 11.55 0.89 2.70
N VAL A 66 10.80 1.74 3.43
CA VAL A 66 11.37 2.71 4.39
C VAL A 66 12.20 2.00 5.46
N LEU A 67 11.64 0.95 6.07
CA LEU A 67 12.34 0.15 7.06
C LEU A 67 13.66 -0.39 6.48
N LEU A 68 13.60 -1.08 5.35
CA LEU A 68 14.76 -1.74 4.74
C LEU A 68 15.85 -0.77 4.29
N ILE A 69 15.48 0.37 3.69
CA ILE A 69 16.44 1.42 3.32
C ILE A 69 17.18 1.92 4.56
N GLY A 70 16.45 2.20 5.65
CA GLY A 70 17.08 2.61 6.90
C GLY A 70 17.99 1.53 7.50
N GLN A 71 17.60 0.26 7.46
CA GLN A 71 18.45 -0.84 7.94
C GLN A 71 19.73 -1.02 7.10
N VAL A 72 19.67 -0.76 5.79
CA VAL A 72 20.85 -0.77 4.92
C VAL A 72 21.77 0.41 5.22
N LEU A 73 21.22 1.63 5.40
CA LEU A 73 22.01 2.81 5.74
C LEU A 73 22.76 2.63 7.06
N ARG A 74 22.16 1.95 8.03
CA ARG A 74 22.80 1.58 9.31
C ARG A 74 23.82 0.45 9.21
N GLY A 75 23.92 -0.20 8.05
CA GLY A 75 24.77 -1.39 7.87
C GLY A 75 24.25 -2.65 8.58
N SER A 76 23.05 -2.61 9.17
CA SER A 76 22.44 -3.78 9.82
C SER A 76 22.01 -4.83 8.80
N PHE A 77 21.59 -4.38 7.61
CA PHE A 77 21.26 -5.24 6.47
C PHE A 77 22.22 -4.96 5.31
N SER A 78 22.71 -6.01 4.67
CA SER A 78 23.23 -5.91 3.29
C SER A 78 22.08 -5.69 2.30
N LEU A 79 22.38 -5.14 1.12
CA LEU A 79 21.40 -5.00 0.04
C LEU A 79 20.72 -6.33 -0.31
N LYS A 80 21.46 -7.44 -0.29
CA LYS A 80 20.93 -8.79 -0.55
C LYS A 80 19.96 -9.25 0.54
N GLN A 81 20.27 -9.01 1.81
CA GLN A 81 19.35 -9.33 2.92
C GLN A 81 18.08 -8.50 2.83
N ALA A 82 18.21 -7.22 2.49
CA ALA A 82 17.07 -6.33 2.31
C ALA A 82 16.19 -6.74 1.11
N ASP A 83 16.78 -7.14 -0.02
CA ASP A 83 16.03 -7.68 -1.16
C ASP A 83 15.28 -8.98 -0.81
N ASN A 84 15.94 -9.89 -0.09
CA ASN A 84 15.29 -11.13 0.36
C ASN A 84 14.13 -10.85 1.32
N PHE A 85 14.32 -9.94 2.28
CA PHE A 85 13.25 -9.51 3.17
C PHE A 85 12.10 -8.87 2.37
N ARG A 86 12.42 -8.05 1.37
CA ARG A 86 11.44 -7.42 0.47
C ARG A 86 10.59 -8.44 -0.30
N LYS A 87 11.03 -9.69 -0.48
CA LYS A 87 10.18 -10.73 -1.10
C LYS A 87 9.13 -11.31 -0.13
N ILE A 88 9.42 -11.29 1.17
CA ILE A 88 8.60 -11.93 2.22
C ILE A 88 8.01 -10.95 3.24
N TRP A 89 8.11 -9.65 2.99
CA TRP A 89 7.80 -8.57 3.95
C TRP A 89 6.37 -8.56 4.50
N ARG A 90 5.41 -9.15 3.77
CA ARG A 90 3.99 -9.11 4.16
C ARG A 90 3.79 -9.80 5.49
N ARG A 91 3.06 -9.14 6.39
CA ARG A 91 2.68 -9.67 7.72
C ARG A 91 3.86 -9.89 8.67
N GLN A 92 5.07 -9.48 8.31
CA GLN A 92 6.21 -9.48 9.23
C GLN A 92 5.93 -8.50 10.38
N LYS A 93 6.25 -8.92 11.60
CA LYS A 93 6.06 -8.10 12.79
C LYS A 93 7.37 -7.44 13.16
N ILE A 94 7.36 -6.12 13.28
CA ILE A 94 8.57 -5.32 13.46
C ILE A 94 8.42 -4.40 14.67
N CYS A 95 9.46 -4.31 15.49
CA CYS A 95 9.52 -3.36 16.59
C CYS A 95 9.48 -1.92 16.09
N ASN A 96 8.79 -1.03 16.80
CA ASN A 96 8.83 0.40 16.49
C ASN A 96 10.24 0.98 16.60
N LEU A 97 11.09 0.41 17.46
CA LEU A 97 12.51 0.77 17.53
C LEU A 97 13.18 0.70 16.15
N HIS A 98 13.00 -0.40 15.41
CA HIS A 98 13.60 -0.52 14.09
C HIS A 98 13.05 0.45 13.06
N PHE A 99 11.79 0.86 13.18
CA PHE A 99 11.25 1.94 12.36
C PHE A 99 11.86 3.29 12.75
N SER A 100 12.02 3.57 14.04
CA SER A 100 12.66 4.80 14.53
C SER A 100 14.09 4.90 14.02
N GLU A 101 14.88 3.86 14.28
CA GLU A 101 16.27 3.78 13.82
C GLU A 101 16.38 3.92 12.30
N SER A 102 15.44 3.33 11.54
CA SER A 102 15.41 3.48 10.08
C SER A 102 15.08 4.91 9.64
N ILE A 103 14.14 5.59 10.31
CA ILE A 103 13.83 7.00 10.03
C ILE A 103 15.02 7.88 10.36
N ASP A 104 15.64 7.69 11.53
CA ASP A 104 16.80 8.45 11.97
C ASP A 104 17.95 8.34 10.96
N ALA A 105 18.25 7.12 10.49
CA ALA A 105 19.29 6.90 9.50
C ALA A 105 18.98 7.57 8.15
N ILE A 106 17.71 7.56 7.70
CA ILE A 106 17.29 8.24 6.47
C ILE A 106 17.41 9.75 6.64
N PHE A 107 17.00 10.28 7.78
CA PHE A 107 17.05 11.71 8.08
C PHE A 107 18.48 12.20 8.21
N GLU A 108 19.35 11.47 8.89
CA GLU A 108 20.78 11.75 8.98
C GLU A 108 21.42 11.77 7.59
N PHE A 109 21.15 10.75 6.77
CA PHE A 109 21.68 10.68 5.40
C PHE A 109 21.26 11.88 4.53
N LEU A 110 20.04 12.37 4.72
CA LEU A 110 19.47 13.48 3.96
C LEU A 110 19.68 14.86 4.62
N GLY A 111 20.29 14.93 5.80
CA GLY A 111 20.44 16.17 6.56
C GLY A 111 19.12 16.77 7.05
N ILE A 112 18.11 15.94 7.32
CA ILE A 112 16.77 16.33 7.75
C ILE A 112 16.66 16.20 9.28
N THR A 113 16.06 17.19 9.94
CA THR A 113 15.89 17.18 11.40
C THR A 113 14.44 17.02 11.86
N LYS A 114 13.48 17.16 10.95
CA LYS A 114 12.04 17.08 11.24
C LYS A 114 11.30 16.35 10.12
N PRO A 115 10.21 15.61 10.42
CA PRO A 115 9.48 14.86 9.40
C PRO A 115 9.06 15.69 8.19
N CYS A 116 8.55 16.92 8.38
CA CYS A 116 8.12 17.77 7.27
C CYS A 116 9.26 18.11 6.28
N GLY A 117 10.52 18.06 6.71
CA GLY A 117 11.68 18.31 5.85
C GLY A 117 11.82 17.30 4.71
N ILE A 118 11.33 16.07 4.87
CA ILE A 118 11.39 15.05 3.81
C ILE A 118 10.57 15.40 2.57
N LEU A 119 9.47 16.14 2.76
CA LEU A 119 8.60 16.55 1.66
C LEU A 119 9.26 17.65 0.82
N ALA A 120 10.07 18.51 1.45
CA ALA A 120 10.81 19.59 0.81
C ALA A 120 12.22 19.18 0.32
N CYS A 121 12.70 17.97 0.67
CA CYS A 121 14.02 17.48 0.27
C CYS A 121 14.18 17.50 -1.27
N SER A 122 15.33 17.94 -1.76
CA SER A 122 15.60 17.99 -3.21
C SER A 122 15.51 16.61 -3.84
N GLU A 123 15.07 16.54 -5.10
CA GLU A 123 15.03 15.27 -5.82
C GLU A 123 16.42 14.69 -6.04
N GLU A 124 17.44 15.54 -6.19
CA GLU A 124 18.84 15.14 -6.34
C GLU A 124 19.33 14.30 -5.15
N MET A 125 19.17 14.80 -3.91
CA MET A 125 19.59 14.07 -2.70
C MET A 125 18.79 12.77 -2.51
N MET A 126 17.50 12.79 -2.86
CA MET A 126 16.67 11.59 -2.81
C MET A 126 17.09 10.56 -3.85
N ASN A 127 17.47 11.01 -5.06
CA ASN A 127 18.00 10.14 -6.09
C ASN A 127 19.34 9.53 -5.67
N VAL A 128 20.22 10.28 -4.99
CA VAL A 128 21.45 9.71 -4.41
C VAL A 128 21.13 8.59 -3.42
N LEU A 129 20.16 8.79 -2.52
CA LEU A 129 19.71 7.75 -1.60
C LEU A 129 19.17 6.52 -2.34
N ILE A 130 18.29 6.72 -3.31
CA ILE A 130 17.62 5.63 -4.04
C ILE A 130 18.61 4.87 -4.95
N ASN A 131 19.53 5.57 -5.60
CA ASN A 131 20.58 4.96 -6.42
C ASN A 131 21.57 4.16 -5.57
N ARG A 132 21.77 4.52 -4.30
CA ARG A 132 22.54 3.68 -3.36
C ARG A 132 21.88 2.32 -3.09
N MET A 133 20.58 2.20 -3.38
CA MET A 133 19.78 0.99 -3.25
C MET A 133 19.55 0.30 -4.61
N GLU A 134 20.33 0.65 -5.63
CA GLU A 134 20.10 0.28 -7.03
C GLU A 134 19.95 -1.25 -7.22
N GLY A 135 18.99 -1.61 -8.08
CA GLY A 135 18.68 -3.00 -8.45
C GLY A 135 17.95 -3.84 -7.39
N THR A 136 17.56 -3.28 -6.24
CA THR A 136 17.02 -4.08 -5.11
C THR A 136 15.80 -3.45 -4.42
N VAL A 137 15.99 -2.86 -3.23
CA VAL A 137 14.95 -2.53 -2.25
C VAL A 137 14.01 -1.42 -2.73
N ALA A 138 14.55 -0.46 -3.48
CA ALA A 138 13.81 0.70 -3.97
C ALA A 138 13.21 0.49 -5.38
N GLN A 139 13.35 -0.68 -5.99
CA GLN A 139 12.87 -0.89 -7.35
C GLN A 139 11.35 -0.72 -7.45
N GLY A 140 10.89 0.17 -8.33
CA GLY A 140 9.47 0.37 -8.62
C GLY A 140 8.73 1.35 -7.70
N ILE A 141 9.38 1.96 -6.71
CA ILE A 141 8.79 3.08 -5.94
C ILE A 141 9.18 4.42 -6.58
N SER A 142 8.22 5.32 -6.77
CA SER A 142 8.52 6.70 -7.18
C SER A 142 9.08 7.51 -6.01
N LEU A 143 9.92 8.51 -6.29
CA LEU A 143 10.51 9.40 -5.27
C LEU A 143 9.43 10.04 -4.41
N LYS A 144 8.38 10.58 -5.04
CA LYS A 144 7.24 11.20 -4.37
C LYS A 144 6.55 10.23 -3.41
N ARG A 145 6.33 8.99 -3.84
CA ARG A 145 5.72 7.96 -3.01
C ARG A 145 6.64 7.57 -1.85
N PHE A 146 7.93 7.43 -2.09
CA PHE A 146 8.90 7.14 -1.05
C PHE A 146 8.95 8.26 0.02
N LYS A 147 9.03 9.54 -0.38
CA LYS A 147 8.93 10.69 0.53
C LYS A 147 7.69 10.62 1.42
N ASN A 148 6.53 10.33 0.83
CA ASN A 148 5.28 10.20 1.57
C ASN A 148 5.30 9.03 2.57
N CYS A 149 5.93 7.90 2.20
CA CYS A 149 6.09 6.76 3.09
C CYS A 149 7.00 7.09 4.28
N VAL A 150 8.15 7.74 4.04
CA VAL A 150 9.07 8.16 5.10
C VAL A 150 8.35 9.13 6.04
N TYR A 151 7.68 10.16 5.49
CA TYR A 151 6.91 11.13 6.27
C TYR A 151 5.86 10.46 7.16
N LYS A 152 5.07 9.54 6.58
CA LYS A 152 4.07 8.76 7.30
C LYS A 152 4.67 7.98 8.46
N VAL A 153 5.74 7.22 8.21
CA VAL A 153 6.35 6.36 9.24
C VAL A 153 6.90 7.22 10.37
N ALA A 154 7.55 8.35 10.06
CA ALA A 154 8.04 9.28 11.07
C ALA A 154 6.91 9.88 11.93
N LEU A 155 5.80 10.32 11.32
CA LEU A 155 4.63 10.82 12.06
C LEU A 155 3.95 9.74 12.92
N ASP A 156 3.80 8.53 12.38
CA ASP A 156 3.22 7.40 13.12
C ASP A 156 4.02 7.14 14.42
N LEU A 157 5.36 7.24 14.35
CA LEU A 157 6.26 7.06 15.49
C LEU A 157 6.20 8.23 16.49
N GLU A 158 6.20 9.48 16.04
CA GLU A 158 6.05 10.65 16.92
C GLU A 158 4.74 10.60 17.71
N ASN A 159 3.65 10.21 17.06
CA ASN A 159 2.35 10.07 17.70
C ASN A 159 2.33 8.89 18.69
N ALA A 160 3.02 7.80 18.39
CA ALA A 160 3.17 6.68 19.31
C ALA A 160 3.99 7.05 20.57
N GLY A 161 5.00 7.91 20.43
CA GLY A 161 5.79 8.44 21.54
C GLY A 161 4.99 9.35 22.49
N LYS A 162 4.07 10.17 21.94
CA LYS A 162 3.18 11.03 22.74
C LYS A 162 2.12 10.28 23.54
N ILE A 163 1.82 9.03 23.18
CA ILE A 163 0.85 8.16 23.89
C ILE A 163 1.51 7.47 25.11
N SER A 164 2.83 7.64 25.32
CA SER A 164 3.58 6.97 26.40
C SER A 164 3.56 7.68 27.76
N GLU A 165 2.93 8.85 27.90
CA GLU A 165 2.80 9.52 29.21
C GLU A 165 1.34 9.51 29.70
N LYS A 166 1.10 8.64 30.70
CA LYS A 166 -0.06 8.54 31.61
C LYS A 166 -1.37 7.96 31.03
N PHE A 167 -1.62 6.70 31.37
CA PHE A 167 -2.99 6.21 31.58
C PHE A 167 -3.53 6.75 32.92
N PRO A 168 -4.81 7.12 32.96
CA PRO A 168 -5.76 6.26 33.65
C PRO A 168 -6.83 5.72 32.70
N GLU A 169 -7.22 4.48 32.96
CA GLU A 169 -8.37 3.82 32.37
C GLU A 169 -9.65 4.62 32.62
N THR A 170 -10.27 5.11 31.56
CA THR A 170 -11.72 4.98 31.27
C THR A 170 -12.07 5.91 30.11
N SER A 171 -12.23 5.31 28.93
CA SER A 171 -13.24 5.62 27.91
C SER A 171 -12.73 5.08 26.58
N THR A 172 -13.67 4.47 25.87
CA THR A 172 -13.58 3.92 24.54
C THR A 172 -13.02 4.92 23.51
N SER A 173 -11.71 5.14 23.49
CA SER A 173 -11.07 5.86 22.40
C SER A 173 -10.79 4.85 21.27
N SER A 174 -11.70 4.80 20.30
CA SER A 174 -11.43 4.10 19.05
C SER A 174 -10.18 4.72 18.43
N SER A 175 -9.08 3.97 18.37
CA SER A 175 -7.85 4.44 17.75
C SER A 175 -8.16 4.81 16.30
N VAL A 176 -8.12 6.11 16.01
CA VAL A 176 -8.53 6.63 14.72
C VAL A 176 -7.52 6.17 13.68
N LYS A 177 -7.89 5.14 12.91
CA LYS A 177 -7.04 4.59 11.85
C LYS A 177 -6.86 5.64 10.74
N ILE A 178 -5.69 6.25 10.67
CA ILE A 178 -5.31 7.16 9.59
C ILE A 178 -4.92 6.32 8.37
N SER A 179 -5.36 6.75 7.18
CA SER A 179 -4.91 6.22 5.89
C SER A 179 -4.23 7.36 5.12
N TYR A 180 -3.36 7.03 4.17
CA TYR A 180 -2.60 8.04 3.44
C TYR A 180 -2.94 8.01 1.97
N CYS A 181 -3.02 9.19 1.38
CA CYS A 181 -3.31 9.35 -0.03
C CYS A 181 -2.13 8.93 -0.89
N TYR A 182 -2.37 8.15 -1.94
CA TYR A 182 -1.32 7.81 -2.90
C TYR A 182 -1.03 8.94 -3.92
N LEU A 183 -1.83 10.01 -3.94
CA LEU A 183 -1.74 11.12 -4.91
C LEU A 183 -1.27 12.45 -4.31
N CYS A 184 -1.23 12.56 -2.99
CA CYS A 184 -0.81 13.75 -2.25
C CYS A 184 -0.18 13.37 -0.91
N PRO A 185 0.49 14.29 -0.20
CA PRO A 185 1.16 13.98 1.06
C PRO A 185 0.18 13.84 2.24
N ASN A 186 -1.11 14.13 2.05
CA ASN A 186 -2.08 14.18 3.15
C ASN A 186 -2.45 12.75 3.62
N GLY A 187 -2.31 12.54 4.94
CA GLY A 187 -2.95 11.46 5.67
C GLY A 187 -4.26 11.95 6.27
N GLU A 188 -5.31 11.15 6.18
CA GLU A 188 -6.63 11.51 6.70
C GLU A 188 -7.27 10.32 7.42
N LYS A 189 -8.26 10.59 8.27
CA LYS A 189 -9.07 9.54 8.88
C LYS A 189 -9.60 8.59 7.80
N ARG A 190 -9.64 7.29 8.11
CA ARG A 190 -10.15 6.24 7.20
C ARG A 190 -11.50 6.59 6.56
N SER A 191 -12.37 7.28 7.30
CA SER A 191 -13.70 7.70 6.84
C SER A 191 -13.65 8.67 5.65
N GLU A 192 -12.63 9.51 5.57
CA GLU A 192 -12.48 10.56 4.55
C GLU A 192 -11.67 10.11 3.33
N MET A 193 -11.21 8.86 3.36
CA MET A 193 -10.45 8.24 2.29
C MET A 193 -11.29 7.22 1.54
N ARG A 194 -11.04 7.08 0.23
CA ARG A 194 -11.63 6.03 -0.59
C ARG A 194 -10.60 5.01 -1.03
N ASN A 195 -10.98 3.74 -0.98
CA ASN A 195 -10.18 2.66 -1.53
C ASN A 195 -10.24 2.70 -3.07
N VAL A 196 -9.09 2.73 -3.73
CA VAL A 196 -8.98 2.78 -5.19
C VAL A 196 -8.69 1.37 -5.72
N LYS A 197 -9.75 0.56 -5.77
CA LYS A 197 -9.67 -0.86 -6.14
C LYS A 197 -9.58 -1.09 -7.66
N MET A 198 -10.38 -0.34 -8.41
CA MET A 198 -10.62 -0.56 -9.84
C MET A 198 -9.66 0.27 -10.69
N GLN A 199 -9.15 -0.29 -11.79
CA GLN A 199 -8.28 0.42 -12.75
C GLN A 199 -9.00 1.62 -13.35
N GLU A 200 -10.29 1.49 -13.61
CA GLU A 200 -11.20 2.53 -14.10
C GLU A 200 -11.23 3.75 -13.18
N ALA A 201 -11.17 3.55 -11.85
CA ALA A 201 -11.08 4.66 -10.91
C ALA A 201 -9.66 5.27 -10.88
N ARG A 202 -8.62 4.45 -11.07
CA ARG A 202 -7.23 4.91 -11.07
C ARG A 202 -6.93 5.78 -12.28
N ILE A 203 -7.33 5.35 -13.48
CA ILE A 203 -7.06 6.08 -14.72
C ILE A 203 -7.67 7.49 -14.68
N VAL A 204 -8.91 7.62 -14.20
CA VAL A 204 -9.58 8.92 -14.02
C VAL A 204 -8.83 9.82 -13.03
N LEU A 205 -8.43 9.26 -11.88
CA LEU A 205 -7.67 10.02 -10.90
C LEU A 205 -6.32 10.46 -11.45
N LEU A 206 -5.58 9.57 -12.13
CA LEU A 206 -4.24 9.83 -12.65
C LEU A 206 -4.24 10.86 -13.78
N ILE A 207 -5.15 10.73 -14.76
CA ILE A 207 -5.29 11.71 -15.85
C ILE A 207 -5.58 13.10 -15.26
N GLY A 208 -6.55 13.21 -14.35
CA GLY A 208 -6.84 14.50 -13.73
C GLY A 208 -5.63 15.09 -13.00
N ARG A 209 -4.78 14.27 -12.38
CA ARG A 209 -3.55 14.76 -11.72
C ARG A 209 -2.46 15.19 -12.71
N ILE A 210 -2.39 14.57 -13.90
CA ILE A 210 -1.50 15.01 -14.97
C ILE A 210 -1.97 16.36 -15.52
N LEU A 211 -3.26 16.50 -15.81
CA LEU A 211 -3.85 17.74 -16.31
C LEU A 211 -3.75 18.91 -15.30
N LEU A 212 -3.62 18.61 -14.01
CA LEU A 212 -3.34 19.58 -12.94
C LEU A 212 -1.84 19.83 -12.73
N GLU A 213 -0.97 19.25 -13.57
CA GLU A 213 0.49 19.33 -13.48
C GLU A 213 1.03 18.84 -12.12
N LYS A 214 0.31 17.92 -11.47
CA LYS A 214 0.71 17.33 -10.18
C LYS A 214 1.36 15.97 -10.32
N LEU A 215 1.41 15.42 -11.53
CA LEU A 215 1.94 14.10 -11.83
C LEU A 215 2.47 14.08 -13.26
N THR A 216 3.60 13.43 -13.49
CA THR A 216 4.09 13.14 -14.84
C THR A 216 3.42 11.89 -15.40
N ILE A 217 3.43 11.73 -16.73
CA ILE A 217 2.93 10.49 -17.39
C ILE A 217 3.69 9.26 -16.88
N LYS A 218 5.02 9.36 -16.73
CA LYS A 218 5.87 8.27 -16.23
C LYS A 218 5.47 7.83 -14.82
N GLU A 219 5.24 8.78 -13.93
CA GLU A 219 4.77 8.47 -12.57
C GLU A 219 3.36 7.86 -12.60
N ALA A 220 2.47 8.36 -13.47
CA ALA A 220 1.12 7.82 -13.61
C ALA A 220 1.11 6.35 -14.04
N ILE A 221 1.92 5.98 -15.03
CA ILE A 221 2.09 4.60 -15.47
C ILE A 221 2.53 3.71 -14.30
N SER A 222 3.50 4.16 -13.49
CA SER A 222 3.95 3.40 -12.32
C SER A 222 2.87 3.21 -11.24
N LEU A 223 1.92 4.16 -11.14
CA LEU A 223 0.83 4.15 -10.15
C LEU A 223 -0.44 3.46 -10.65
N PHE A 224 -0.53 3.10 -11.93
CA PHE A 224 -1.74 2.55 -12.53
C PHE A 224 -2.01 1.10 -12.10
N ASN A 225 -0.95 0.29 -12.00
CA ASN A 225 -1.00 -1.13 -11.62
C ASN A 225 -0.25 -1.41 -10.31
N PRO A 226 -0.70 -0.87 -9.17
CA PRO A 226 -0.07 -1.08 -7.88
C PRO A 226 -0.20 -2.56 -7.44
N SER A 227 0.84 -3.04 -6.75
CA SER A 227 0.90 -4.33 -6.06
C SER A 227 0.00 -4.40 -4.81
N GLU A 228 -0.62 -3.28 -4.40
CA GLU A 228 -1.32 -3.13 -3.14
C GLU A 228 -2.59 -2.26 -3.20
N SER A 229 -3.37 -2.30 -2.11
CA SER A 229 -4.58 -1.49 -1.96
C SER A 229 -4.26 0.00 -1.76
N LEU A 230 -4.66 0.83 -2.71
CA LEU A 230 -4.45 2.27 -2.67
C LEU A 230 -5.60 3.01 -1.98
N PHE A 231 -5.30 4.14 -1.34
CA PHE A 231 -6.29 5.07 -0.79
C PHE A 231 -6.11 6.45 -1.38
N SER A 232 -7.20 7.12 -1.74
CA SER A 232 -7.18 8.51 -2.20
C SER A 232 -8.14 9.38 -1.40
N CYS A 233 -7.73 10.62 -1.15
CA CYS A 233 -8.61 11.63 -0.55
C CYS A 233 -9.86 11.81 -1.42
N ARG A 234 -11.03 11.96 -0.80
CA ARG A 234 -12.28 12.24 -1.52
C ARG A 234 -12.16 13.48 -2.42
N PHE A 235 -11.41 14.49 -1.97
CA PHE A 235 -11.16 15.71 -2.73
C PHE A 235 -10.56 15.45 -4.13
N HIS A 236 -9.64 14.49 -4.28
CA HIS A 236 -9.04 14.20 -5.59
C HIS A 236 -10.01 13.56 -6.58
N TYR A 237 -11.06 12.89 -6.11
CA TYR A 237 -12.09 12.38 -7.01
C TYR A 237 -12.84 13.54 -7.68
N SER A 238 -13.20 14.57 -6.91
CA SER A 238 -13.84 15.76 -7.48
C SER A 238 -12.87 16.57 -8.32
N GLU A 239 -11.67 16.84 -7.81
CA GLU A 239 -10.66 17.68 -8.45
C GLU A 239 -10.21 17.08 -9.79
N SER A 240 -9.87 15.79 -9.83
CA SER A 240 -9.45 15.12 -11.05
C SER A 240 -10.59 15.04 -12.08
N PHE A 241 -11.80 14.70 -11.63
CA PHE A 241 -12.94 14.57 -12.53
C PHE A 241 -13.35 15.92 -13.12
N GLU A 242 -13.44 16.96 -12.28
CA GLU A 242 -13.72 18.34 -12.71
C GLU A 242 -12.71 18.82 -13.74
N LYS A 243 -11.41 18.57 -13.50
CA LYS A 243 -10.37 18.98 -14.45
C LYS A 243 -10.55 18.29 -15.81
N ILE A 244 -10.84 16.99 -15.84
CA ILE A 244 -11.08 16.26 -17.09
C ILE A 244 -12.29 16.85 -17.83
N LEU A 245 -13.41 17.06 -17.13
CA LEU A 245 -14.60 17.64 -17.75
C LEU A 245 -14.33 19.02 -18.33
N ASN A 246 -13.62 19.88 -17.59
CA ASN A 246 -13.27 21.22 -18.04
C ASN A 246 -12.34 21.18 -19.27
N THR A 247 -11.35 20.26 -19.28
CA THR A 247 -10.47 20.07 -20.45
C THR A 247 -11.24 19.57 -21.66
N CYS A 248 -12.33 18.81 -21.48
CA CYS A 248 -13.21 18.37 -22.56
C CYS A 248 -14.39 19.32 -22.83
N GLU A 249 -14.45 20.48 -22.19
CA GLU A 249 -15.56 21.45 -22.30
C GLU A 249 -16.95 20.84 -21.97
N ILE A 250 -16.98 19.81 -21.12
CA ILE A 250 -18.23 19.13 -20.71
C ILE A 250 -18.87 19.90 -19.56
N ALA A 251 -19.78 20.81 -19.88
CA ALA A 251 -20.46 21.65 -18.90
C ALA A 251 -21.41 20.87 -17.96
N ASN A 252 -22.12 19.86 -18.46
CA ASN A 252 -23.05 19.07 -17.64
C ASN A 252 -22.86 17.56 -17.88
N PRO A 253 -22.22 16.84 -16.96
CA PRO A 253 -21.95 15.40 -17.10
C PRO A 253 -23.20 14.52 -16.78
N TYR A 254 -24.36 15.12 -16.53
CA TYR A 254 -25.64 14.40 -16.40
C TYR A 254 -26.49 14.47 -17.67
N LYS A 255 -26.19 15.37 -18.61
CA LYS A 255 -26.82 15.36 -19.92
C LYS A 255 -26.38 14.10 -20.68
N VAL A 256 -27.35 13.45 -21.31
CA VAL A 256 -27.14 12.22 -22.09
C VAL A 256 -26.97 12.63 -23.56
N ALA A 257 -25.72 12.74 -24.01
CA ALA A 257 -25.31 12.93 -25.41
C ALA A 257 -23.79 12.63 -25.51
N PRO A 258 -23.18 12.36 -26.68
CA PRO A 258 -21.80 11.89 -26.72
C PRO A 258 -20.88 12.90 -26.02
N TRP A 259 -20.03 12.38 -25.14
CA TRP A 259 -18.95 13.17 -24.59
C TRP A 259 -17.84 13.09 -25.60
N GLU A 260 -17.61 14.20 -26.30
CA GLU A 260 -16.44 14.36 -27.15
C GLU A 260 -15.25 14.61 -26.22
N LEU A 261 -14.33 13.65 -26.17
CA LEU A 261 -13.14 13.77 -25.35
C LEU A 261 -12.04 14.39 -26.21
N THR A 262 -11.35 15.38 -25.66
CA THR A 262 -10.28 16.03 -26.42
C THR A 262 -9.14 15.05 -26.68
N LYS A 263 -8.43 15.30 -27.79
CA LYS A 263 -7.22 14.56 -28.14
C LYS A 263 -6.21 14.54 -26.98
N GLU A 264 -6.04 15.66 -26.28
CA GLU A 264 -5.16 15.75 -25.10
C GLU A 264 -5.51 14.68 -24.05
N VAL A 265 -6.78 14.55 -23.69
CA VAL A 265 -7.22 13.55 -22.71
C VAL A 265 -7.02 12.14 -23.25
N MET A 266 -7.36 11.88 -24.52
CA MET A 266 -7.23 10.55 -25.11
C MET A 266 -5.77 10.11 -25.33
N ASP A 267 -4.86 11.04 -25.61
CA ASP A 267 -3.42 10.77 -25.68
C ASP A 267 -2.90 10.31 -24.29
N LEU A 268 -3.37 10.94 -23.20
CA LEU A 268 -3.04 10.50 -21.83
C LEU A 268 -3.64 9.13 -21.47
N VAL A 269 -4.88 8.86 -21.88
CA VAL A 269 -5.51 7.54 -21.71
C VAL A 269 -4.66 6.47 -22.40
N THR A 270 -4.32 6.70 -23.67
CA THR A 270 -3.54 5.76 -24.47
C THR A 270 -2.16 5.51 -23.89
N ALA A 271 -1.52 6.55 -23.35
CA ALA A 271 -0.20 6.44 -22.73
C ALA A 271 -0.21 5.59 -21.44
N ILE A 272 -1.29 5.64 -20.65
CA ILE A 272 -1.37 4.95 -19.34
C ILE A 272 -2.03 3.57 -19.47
N TRP A 273 -3.09 3.47 -20.26
CA TRP A 273 -3.86 2.25 -20.49
C TRP A 273 -4.09 2.04 -22.00
N PRO A 274 -3.10 1.46 -22.70
CA PRO A 274 -3.20 1.21 -24.14
C PRO A 274 -4.39 0.32 -24.47
N GLY A 275 -5.07 0.61 -25.59
CA GLY A 275 -6.19 -0.17 -26.10
C GLY A 275 -7.58 0.30 -25.66
N ILE A 276 -7.67 1.33 -24.82
CA ILE A 276 -8.93 1.96 -24.46
C ILE A 276 -9.28 3.03 -25.48
N ASP A 277 -10.41 2.86 -26.16
CA ASP A 277 -10.94 3.87 -27.09
C ASP A 277 -11.77 4.95 -26.37
N GLU A 278 -12.15 5.99 -27.11
CA GLU A 278 -12.91 7.13 -26.59
C GLU A 278 -14.27 6.73 -26.00
N ASN A 279 -14.97 5.79 -26.64
CA ASN A 279 -16.27 5.32 -26.18
C ASN A 279 -16.15 4.58 -24.86
N GLU A 280 -15.13 3.73 -24.73
CA GLU A 280 -14.85 3.00 -23.52
C GLU A 280 -14.41 3.93 -22.39
N PHE A 281 -13.54 4.91 -22.65
CA PHE A 281 -13.15 5.87 -21.63
C PHE A 281 -14.33 6.79 -21.21
N SER A 282 -15.19 7.18 -22.15
CA SER A 282 -16.44 7.88 -21.85
C SER A 282 -17.34 7.06 -20.92
N ARG A 283 -17.44 5.74 -21.15
CA ARG A 283 -18.17 4.81 -20.27
C ARG A 283 -17.53 4.72 -18.88
N ILE A 284 -16.19 4.71 -18.79
CA ILE A 284 -15.45 4.75 -17.52
C ILE A 284 -15.77 6.03 -16.74
N LEU A 285 -15.71 7.20 -17.37
CA LEU A 285 -16.02 8.47 -16.74
C LEU A 285 -17.49 8.53 -16.26
N LYS A 286 -18.44 8.00 -17.03
CA LYS A 286 -19.86 7.89 -16.62
C LYS A 286 -20.03 6.96 -15.43
N TRP A 287 -19.35 5.80 -15.44
CA TRP A 287 -19.34 4.90 -14.30
C TRP A 287 -18.73 5.56 -13.06
N PHE A 288 -17.61 6.27 -13.22
CA PHE A 288 -16.93 6.98 -12.14
C PHE A 288 -17.86 8.00 -11.47
N LEU A 289 -18.61 8.78 -12.26
CA LEU A 289 -19.60 9.71 -11.76
C LEU A 289 -20.71 9.01 -10.94
N ARG A 290 -21.26 7.90 -11.47
CA ARG A 290 -22.33 7.13 -10.81
C ARG A 290 -21.86 6.47 -9.52
N ALA A 291 -20.65 5.92 -9.50
CA ALA A 291 -20.06 5.25 -8.35
C ALA A 291 -19.74 6.22 -7.20
N ASN A 292 -19.55 7.50 -7.50
CA ASN A 292 -19.15 8.53 -6.55
C ASN A 292 -20.29 9.53 -6.30
N LYS A 293 -21.37 9.08 -5.62
CA LYS A 293 -22.59 9.88 -5.34
C LYS A 293 -22.35 11.29 -4.78
N PHE A 294 -21.25 11.52 -4.05
CA PHE A 294 -20.90 12.84 -3.52
C PHE A 294 -20.53 13.86 -4.61
N LEU A 295 -20.13 13.42 -5.80
CA LEU A 295 -19.92 14.28 -6.96
C LEU A 295 -21.23 14.87 -7.49
N LYS A 296 -22.37 14.21 -7.22
CA LYS A 296 -23.69 14.70 -7.62
C LYS A 296 -24.01 16.07 -7.03
N VAL A 297 -23.74 16.25 -5.74
CA VAL A 297 -23.96 17.54 -5.07
C VAL A 297 -23.11 18.65 -5.70
N ARG A 298 -21.93 18.32 -6.22
CA ARG A 298 -20.98 19.28 -6.79
C ARG A 298 -21.29 19.66 -8.24
N PHE A 299 -21.81 18.72 -9.05
CA PHE A 299 -22.03 18.93 -10.49
C PHE A 299 -23.51 18.95 -10.91
N SER A 300 -24.46 18.78 -9.97
CA SER A 300 -25.90 18.93 -10.24
C SER A 300 -26.42 20.36 -10.01
N ILE A 301 -25.55 21.34 -9.75
CA ILE A 301 -25.96 22.74 -9.71
C ILE A 301 -25.92 23.25 -11.15
N ASP A 302 -27.09 23.32 -11.77
CA ASP A 302 -27.32 24.29 -12.84
C ASP A 302 -26.97 25.66 -12.24
N LYS A 303 -25.76 26.16 -12.52
CA LYS A 303 -25.48 27.59 -12.36
C LYS A 303 -26.34 28.27 -13.43
N VAL A 304 -27.52 28.71 -13.00
CA VAL A 304 -28.33 29.71 -13.68
C VAL A 304 -27.49 30.96 -13.91
#